data_AF-A0A3F3Q9D4-F1
#
_entry.id   AF-A0A3F3Q9D4-F1
#
_cell.length_a   1.000
_cell.length_b   1.000
_cell.length_c   1.000
_cell.angle_alpha   90.00
_cell.angle_beta   90.00
_cell.angle_gamma   90.00
#
_symmetry.space_group_name_H-M   'P 1'
#
loop_
_entity.id
_entity.type
_entity.pdbx_description
1 polymer ?
#
loop_
_entity_poly.entity_id
_entity_poly.type
_entity_poly.pdbx_seq_one_letter_code
_entity_poly.pdbx_strand_id
1 'polypeptide(L)' 'MEEGEYDLAATEKHRVEEKQRAKRRERETKGEEYKPKWFNRAKCPVTGEEYWAHNGQYWTSRESGDWSACEDIF' A
#
# COMPACT_ATOMS: atom_id res chain seq x y z
N MET A 1 11.51 -2.62 -17.48
CA MET A 1 12.41 -3.55 -16.75
C MET A 1 12.13 -4.98 -17.14
N GLU A 2 10.93 -5.52 -16.92
CA GLU A 2 10.55 -6.87 -17.39
C GLU A 2 10.63 -6.99 -18.92
N GLU A 3 10.20 -5.96 -19.64
CA GLU A 3 10.33 -5.81 -21.11
C GLU A 3 11.75 -5.42 -21.58
N GLY A 4 12.76 -5.41 -20.69
CA GLY A 4 14.13 -4.99 -21.05
C GLY A 4 14.33 -3.48 -21.25
N GLU A 5 13.27 -2.67 -21.18
CA GLU A 5 13.37 -1.21 -21.20
C GLU A 5 13.88 -0.67 -19.84
N TYR A 6 15.19 -0.55 -19.71
CA TYR A 6 15.84 -0.15 -18.46
C TYR A 6 15.77 1.35 -18.18
N ASP A 7 15.97 2.19 -19.20
CA ASP A 7 15.92 3.65 -19.04
C ASP A 7 14.52 4.11 -18.64
N LEU A 8 13.48 3.60 -19.32
CA LEU A 8 12.09 3.88 -18.96
C LEU A 8 11.78 3.42 -17.53
N ALA A 9 12.23 2.23 -17.14
CA ALA A 9 12.01 1.73 -15.79
C ALA A 9 12.72 2.57 -14.72
N ALA A 10 13.92 3.09 -15.01
CA ALA A 10 14.64 3.98 -14.10
C ALA A 10 13.89 5.30 -13.91
N THR A 11 13.39 5.90 -15.00
CA THR A 11 12.56 7.10 -14.96
C THR A 11 11.27 6.87 -14.18
N GLU A 12 10.58 5.77 -14.44
CA GLU A 12 9.33 5.44 -13.79
C GLU A 12 9.52 5.14 -12.30
N LYS A 13 10.60 4.42 -11.94
CA LYS A 13 11.01 4.21 -10.55
C LYS A 13 11.19 5.54 -9.82
N HIS A 14 11.94 6.47 -10.40
CA HIS A 14 12.16 7.78 -9.78
C HIS A 14 10.84 8.53 -9.57
N ARG A 15 9.95 8.49 -10.58
CA ARG A 15 8.63 9.16 -10.52
C ARG A 15 7.77 8.61 -9.38
N VAL A 16 7.65 7.29 -9.25
CA VAL A 16 6.82 6.66 -8.20
C VAL A 16 7.42 6.87 -6.80
N GLU A 17 8.74 6.82 -6.66
CA GLU A 17 9.40 7.06 -5.37
C GLU A 17 9.20 8.49 -4.86
N GLU A 18 9.30 9.50 -5.73
CA GLU A 18 9.02 10.89 -5.35
C GLU A 18 7.54 11.09 -4.99
N LYS A 19 6.60 10.49 -5.76
CA LYS A 19 5.15 10.56 -5.48
C LYS A 19 4.83 9.96 -4.11
N GLN A 20 5.39 8.80 -3.79
CA GLN A 20 5.20 8.15 -2.49
C GLN A 20 5.83 8.96 -1.35
N ARG A 21 7.02 9.55 -1.55
CA ARG A 21 7.68 10.38 -0.54
C ARG A 21 6.90 11.67 -0.26
N ALA A 22 6.37 12.33 -1.29
CA ALA A 22 5.50 13.48 -1.13
C ALA A 22 4.24 13.11 -0.32
N LYS A 23 3.60 11.99 -0.67
CA LYS A 23 2.40 11.53 0.03
C LYS A 23 2.65 11.22 1.52
N ARG A 24 3.80 10.63 1.83
CA ARG A 24 4.22 10.40 3.22
C ARG A 24 4.35 11.73 3.98
N ARG A 25 5.06 12.71 3.41
CA ARG A 25 5.23 14.04 4.02
C ARG A 25 3.90 14.75 4.27
N GLU A 26 2.96 14.66 3.34
CA GLU A 26 1.60 15.20 3.52
C GLU A 26 0.90 14.57 4.73
N ARG A 27 0.95 13.25 4.87
CA ARG A 27 0.34 12.53 6.01
C ARG A 27 1.00 12.91 7.33
N GLU A 28 2.32 12.94 7.36
CA GLU A 28 3.10 13.35 8.54
C GLU A 28 2.74 14.78 8.97
N THR A 29 2.63 15.70 8.02
CA THR A 29 2.23 17.10 8.28
C THR A 29 0.81 17.20 8.84
N LYS A 30 -0.09 16.31 8.42
CA LYS A 30 -1.47 16.24 8.91
C LYS A 30 -1.62 15.44 10.22
N GLY A 31 -0.56 14.76 10.68
CA GLY A 31 -0.62 13.85 11.82
C GLY A 31 -1.41 12.56 11.53
N GLU A 32 -1.59 12.20 10.26
CA GLU A 32 -2.32 11.01 9.84
C GLU A 32 -1.40 9.79 9.86
N GLU A 33 -1.75 8.76 10.63
CA GLU A 33 -1.04 7.48 10.62
C GLU A 33 -1.44 6.65 9.40
N TYR A 34 -0.46 6.11 8.69
CA TYR A 34 -0.71 5.19 7.59
C TYR A 34 -1.19 3.83 8.11
N LYS A 35 -2.32 3.35 7.56
CA LYS A 35 -2.87 2.03 7.84
C LYS A 35 -3.02 1.24 6.53
N PRO A 36 -2.45 0.02 6.43
CA PRO A 36 -2.66 -0.85 5.28
C PRO A 36 -4.14 -1.13 5.05
N LYS A 37 -4.56 -1.19 3.79
CA LYS A 37 -5.98 -1.33 3.43
C LYS A 37 -6.54 -2.73 3.63
N TRP A 38 -5.73 -3.76 3.43
CA TRP A 38 -6.17 -5.16 3.42
C TRP A 38 -5.78 -5.93 4.67
N PHE A 39 -5.03 -5.29 5.57
CA PHE A 39 -4.48 -5.93 6.76
C PHE A 39 -4.61 -5.02 7.97
N ASN A 40 -4.90 -5.63 9.12
CA ASN A 40 -4.90 -4.98 10.41
C ASN A 40 -3.85 -5.62 11.32
N ARG A 41 -3.25 -4.83 12.22
CA ARG A 41 -2.43 -5.39 13.30
C ARG A 41 -3.33 -6.19 14.25
N ALA A 42 -2.97 -7.43 14.50
CA ALA A 42 -3.66 -8.32 15.42
C ALA A 42 -2.62 -9.04 16.30
N LYS A 43 -3.07 -9.62 17.41
CA LYS A 43 -2.22 -10.39 18.32
C LYS A 43 -2.56 -11.87 18.20
N CYS A 44 -1.56 -12.71 17.99
CA CYS A 44 -1.75 -14.15 17.91
C CYS A 44 -2.24 -14.68 19.26
N PRO A 45 -3.37 -15.41 19.33
CA PRO A 45 -3.89 -15.92 20.60
C PRO A 45 -2.99 -17.00 21.23
N VAL A 46 -2.14 -17.64 20.42
CA VAL A 46 -1.25 -18.74 20.86
C VAL A 46 0.13 -18.22 21.25
N THR A 47 0.77 -17.43 20.39
CA THR A 47 2.15 -16.96 20.62
C THR A 47 2.20 -15.60 21.31
N GLY A 48 1.10 -14.85 21.30
CA GLY A 48 1.07 -13.47 21.81
C GLY A 48 1.82 -12.46 20.93
N GLU A 49 2.34 -12.87 19.78
CA GLU A 49 3.07 -11.99 18.87
C GLU A 49 2.12 -11.15 18.02
N GLU A 50 2.59 -9.97 17.61
CA GLU A 50 1.87 -9.14 16.67
C GLU A 50 2.02 -9.67 15.24
N TYR A 51 0.92 -9.73 14.52
CA TYR A 51 0.90 -10.14 13.12
C TYR A 51 -0.07 -9.26 12.32
N TRP A 52 0.07 -9.30 10.99
CA TRP A 52 -0.84 -8.63 10.07
C TRP A 52 -1.96 -9.59 9.65
N ALA A 53 -3.14 -9.42 10.26
CA ALA A 53 -4.31 -10.20 9.92
C ALA A 53 -4.99 -9.64 8.67
N HIS A 54 -5.25 -10.51 7.69
CA HIS A 54 -6.06 -10.14 6.52
C HIS A 54 -7.49 -9.78 6.96
N ASN A 55 -8.02 -8.67 6.46
CA ASN A 55 -9.31 -8.14 6.92
C ASN A 55 -10.53 -8.64 6.11
N GLY A 56 -10.31 -9.50 5.11
CA GLY A 56 -11.38 -10.08 4.26
C GLY A 56 -11.84 -9.19 3.11
N GLN A 57 -11.52 -7.89 3.14
CA GLN A 57 -12.09 -6.90 2.22
C GLN A 57 -11.52 -7.00 0.80
N TYR A 58 -10.30 -7.52 0.64
CA TYR A 58 -9.64 -7.62 -0.67
C TYR A 58 -10.48 -8.43 -1.67
N TRP A 59 -10.97 -9.61 -1.26
CA TRP A 59 -11.73 -10.48 -2.13
C TRP A 59 -13.11 -9.89 -2.45
N THR A 60 -13.76 -9.26 -1.47
CA THR A 60 -15.01 -8.52 -1.70
C THR A 60 -14.83 -7.40 -2.73
N SER A 61 -13.78 -6.57 -2.58
CA SER A 61 -13.46 -5.51 -3.55
C SER A 61 -13.09 -6.06 -4.93
N ARG A 62 -12.39 -7.20 -4.98
CA ARG A 62 -12.04 -7.85 -6.24
C ARG A 62 -13.26 -8.39 -6.98
N GLU A 63 -14.21 -8.99 -6.26
CA GLU A 63 -15.44 -9.54 -6.83
C GLU A 63 -16.38 -8.44 -7.34
N SER A 64 -16.48 -7.32 -6.60
CA SER A 64 -17.28 -6.17 -7.02
C SER A 64 -16.60 -5.28 -8.07
N GLY A 65 -15.29 -5.44 -8.27
CA GLY A 65 -14.47 -4.54 -9.10
C GLY A 65 -14.28 -3.15 -8.48
N ASP A 66 -14.60 -2.98 -7.20
CA ASP A 66 -14.48 -1.70 -6.50
C ASP A 66 -13.08 -1.53 -5.90
N TRP A 67 -12.28 -0.70 -6.55
CA TRP A 67 -10.94 -0.31 -6.12
C TRP A 67 -10.89 1.13 -5.55
N SER A 68 -12.04 1.74 -5.23
CA SER A 68 -12.10 3.09 -4.68
C SER A 68 -11.32 3.23 -3.36
N ALA A 69 -11.16 2.13 -2.63
CA ALA A 69 -10.36 2.06 -1.41
C ALA A 69 -8.83 2.09 -1.66
N CYS A 70 -8.38 1.78 -2.88
CA CYS A 70 -6.98 1.82 -3.27
C CYS A 70 -6.52 3.25 -3.55
N GLU A 71 -5.31 3.56 -3.10
CA GLU A 71 -4.69 4.84 -3.37
C GLU A 71 -3.93 4.78 -4.70
N ASP A 72 -3.91 5.90 -5.42
CA ASP A 72 -3.11 6.02 -6.63
C ASP A 72 -1.63 6.21 -6.27
N ILE A 73 -0.87 5.12 -6.37
CA ILE A 73 0.56 5.04 -6.02
C ILE A 73 1.48 4.90 -7.24
N PHE A 74 0.91 4.83 -8.44
CA PHE A 74 1.66 4.82 -9.70
C PHE A 74 1.66 6.22 -10.28
#